data_AF-E0UKB7-F1
#
_entry.id   AF-E0UKB7-F1
#
_cell.length_a   1.000
_cell.length_b   1.000
_cell.length_c   1.000
_cell.angle_alpha   90.00
_cell.angle_beta   90.00
_cell.angle_gamma   90.00
#
_symmetry.space_group_name_H-M   'P 1'
#
loop_
_entity.id
_entity.type
_entity.pdbx_description
1 polymer ?
#
loop_
_entity_poly.entity_id
_entity_poly.type
_entity_poly.pdbx_seq_one_letter_code
_entity_poly.pdbx_strand_id
1 'polypeptide(L)' 'MSNLTIQIPDEKLDQLEELARAQGLTLEQLLIAKIDDWLTENPPDFNQAVNYVLTKNTELYKRLA' A
#
# COMPACT_ATOMS: atom_id res chain seq x y z
N MET A 1 3.23 -24.40 -1.32
CA MET A 1 4.21 -23.37 -1.73
C MET A 1 4.11 -23.26 -3.23
N SER A 2 3.79 -22.08 -3.74
CA SER A 2 3.73 -21.79 -5.17
C SER A 2 4.88 -20.85 -5.51
N ASN A 3 5.55 -21.05 -6.64
CA ASN A 3 6.62 -20.19 -7.09
C ASN A 3 6.11 -19.19 -8.14
N LEU A 4 6.60 -17.96 -8.06
CA LEU A 4 6.32 -16.91 -9.03
C LEU A 4 7.67 -16.33 -9.47
N THR A 5 7.96 -16.39 -10.76
CA THR A 5 9.16 -15.78 -11.34
C THR A 5 8.74 -14.52 -12.08
N ILE A 6 9.27 -13.37 -11.66
CA ILE A 6 8.96 -12.07 -12.25
C ILE A 6 10.26 -11.51 -12.83
N GLN A 7 10.22 -11.02 -14.07
CA GLN A 7 11.32 -10.27 -14.63
C GLN A 7 11.14 -8.80 -14.29
N ILE A 8 12.10 -8.23 -13.57
CA ILE A 8 12.16 -6.80 -13.29
C ILE A 8 13.52 -6.26 -13.75
N PRO A 9 13.60 -4.97 -14.11
CA PRO A 9 14.87 -4.34 -14.45
C PRO A 9 15.86 -4.42 -13.28
N ASP A 10 17.14 -4.64 -13.57
CA ASP A 10 18.19 -4.77 -12.56
C ASP A 10 18.24 -3.55 -11.62
N GLU A 11 18.08 -2.34 -12.15
CA GLU A 11 18.06 -1.10 -11.36
C GLU A 11 16.94 -1.09 -10.30
N LYS A 12 15.82 -1.75 -10.59
CA LYS A 12 14.70 -1.88 -9.64
C LYS A 12 14.95 -2.98 -8.62
N LEU A 13 15.65 -4.04 -9.02
CA LEU A 13 16.07 -5.09 -8.10
C LEU A 13 17.05 -4.53 -7.05
N ASP A 14 18.04 -3.74 -7.49
CA ASP A 14 19.01 -3.10 -6.61
C ASP A 14 18.34 -2.19 -5.57
N GLN A 15 17.36 -1.38 -5.99
CA GLN A 15 16.58 -0.52 -5.09
C GLN A 15 15.80 -1.32 -4.05
N LEU A 16 15.22 -2.47 -4.43
CA LEU A 16 14.48 -3.32 -3.51
C LEU A 16 15.41 -4.04 -2.53
N GLU A 17 16.58 -4.47 -2.97
CA GLU A 17 17.60 -5.06 -2.11
C GLU A 17 18.14 -4.05 -1.08
N GLU A 18 18.35 -2.81 -1.48
CA GLU A 18 18.76 -1.74 -0.56
C GLU A 18 17.67 -1.47 0.49
N LEU A 19 16.40 -1.40 0.08
CA LEU A 19 15.26 -1.25 0.98
C LEU A 19 15.14 -2.42 1.97
N ALA A 20 15.34 -3.65 1.52
CA ALA A 20 15.31 -4.83 2.37
C ALA A 20 16.46 -4.78 3.39
N ARG A 21 17.67 -4.46 2.92
CA ARG A 21 18.87 -4.33 3.77
C ARG A 21 18.71 -3.22 4.82
N ALA A 22 18.13 -2.08 4.45
CA ALA A 22 17.86 -0.98 5.37
C ALA A 22 16.92 -1.38 6.52
N GLN A 23 16.05 -2.37 6.28
CA GLN A 23 15.10 -2.91 7.27
C GLN A 23 15.62 -4.20 7.96
N GLY A 24 16.83 -4.67 7.61
CA GLY A 24 17.41 -5.91 8.13
C GLY A 24 16.67 -7.17 7.66
N LEU A 25 15.95 -7.08 6.55
CA LEU A 25 15.15 -8.16 5.96
C LEU A 25 15.82 -8.72 4.70
N THR A 26 15.47 -9.94 4.31
CA THR A 26 15.75 -10.41 2.95
C THR A 26 14.77 -9.80 1.96
N LEU A 27 15.17 -9.74 0.68
CA LEU A 27 14.28 -9.28 -0.39
C LEU A 27 12.96 -10.08 -0.43
N GLU A 28 13.05 -11.41 -0.25
CA GLU A 28 11.87 -12.29 -0.20
C GLU A 28 10.94 -11.93 0.97
N GLN A 29 11.49 -11.70 2.16
CA GLN A 29 10.69 -11.32 3.33
C GLN A 29 10.01 -9.97 3.14
N LEU A 30 10.72 -8.98 2.57
CA LEU A 30 10.15 -7.68 2.26
C LEU A 30 9.02 -7.81 1.24
N LEU A 31 9.21 -8.59 0.17
CA LEU A 31 8.20 -8.78 -0.86
C LEU A 31 6.97 -9.54 -0.34
N ILE A 32 7.15 -10.58 0.47
CA ILE A 32 6.03 -11.29 1.11
C ILE A 32 5.26 -10.33 2.00
N ALA A 33 5.94 -9.57 2.87
CA ALA A 33 5.28 -8.61 3.74
C ALA A 33 4.50 -7.55 2.95
N LYS A 34 5.03 -7.08 1.82
CA LYS A 34 4.35 -6.13 0.93
C LYS A 34 3.17 -6.74 0.18
N ILE A 35 3.28 -7.99 -0.24
CA ILE A 35 2.16 -8.72 -0.85
C ILE A 35 1.08 -8.95 0.19
N ASP A 36 1.44 -9.36 1.40
CA ASP A 36 0.50 -9.54 2.51
C ASP A 36 -0.17 -8.21 2.87
N ASP A 37 0.57 -7.11 2.98
CA ASP A 37 0.02 -5.76 3.20
C ASP A 37 -0.97 -5.40 2.08
N TRP A 38 -0.61 -5.61 0.82
CA TRP A 38 -1.48 -5.34 -0.32
C TRP A 38 -2.73 -6.23 -0.37
N LEU A 39 -2.62 -7.50 0.02
CA LEU A 39 -3.74 -8.45 0.08
C LEU A 39 -4.59 -8.30 1.35
N THR A 40 -4.04 -7.69 2.41
CA THR A 40 -4.71 -7.40 3.68
C THR A 40 -5.40 -6.04 3.64
N GLU A 41 -4.88 -5.08 2.89
CA GLU A 41 -5.58 -3.86 2.49
C GLU A 41 -6.75 -4.19 1.56
N ASN A 42 -7.85 -4.64 2.17
CA ASN A 42 -9.17 -4.36 1.67
C ASN A 42 -9.44 -2.88 2.01
N PRO A 43 -9.64 -1.96 1.05
CA PRO A 43 -10.11 -0.62 1.37
C PRO A 43 -11.61 -0.49 1.05
N PRO A 44 -12.54 -1.09 1.82
CA PRO A 44 -13.84 -0.49 1.96
C PRO A 44 -13.72 0.77 2.84
N ASP A 45 -12.82 0.79 3.84
CA ASP A 45 -12.85 1.83 4.87
C ASP A 45 -12.16 3.15 4.51
N PHE A 46 -11.01 3.16 3.82
CA PHE A 46 -10.34 4.44 3.54
C PHE A 46 -11.15 5.32 2.56
N ASN A 47 -11.64 4.72 1.46
CA ASN A 47 -12.48 5.44 0.52
C ASN A 47 -13.85 5.80 1.12
N GLN A 48 -14.42 4.97 2.01
CA GLN A 48 -15.65 5.34 2.73
C GLN A 48 -15.42 6.46 3.75
N ALA A 49 -14.32 6.43 4.50
CA ALA A 49 -13.98 7.47 5.47
C ALA A 49 -13.71 8.81 4.79
N VAL A 50 -12.99 8.82 3.67
CA VAL A 50 -12.77 10.02 2.86
C VAL A 50 -14.09 10.56 2.31
N ASN A 51 -14.93 9.71 1.72
CA ASN A 51 -16.25 10.12 1.24
C ASN A 51 -17.16 10.64 2.38
N TYR A 52 -17.10 10.04 3.56
CA TYR A 52 -17.86 10.48 4.73
C TYR A 52 -17.41 11.87 5.20
N VAL A 53 -16.11 12.12 5.33
CA VAL A 53 -15.55 13.43 5.73
C VAL A 53 -15.85 14.51 4.70
N LEU A 54 -15.70 14.22 3.40
CA LEU A 54 -16.01 15.17 2.32
C LEU A 54 -17.51 15.49 2.25
N THR A 55 -18.37 14.50 2.39
CA THR A 55 -19.83 14.68 2.41
C THR A 55 -20.26 15.52 3.62
N LYS A 56 -19.75 15.20 4.82
CA LYS A 56 -20.09 15.94 6.04
C LYS A 56 -19.63 17.38 6.03
N ASN A 57 -18.43 17.65 5.50
CA ASN A 57 -17.97 19.03 5.34
C ASN A 57 -18.84 19.80 4.35
N THR A 58 -19.23 19.19 3.23
CA THR A 58 -20.12 19.83 2.25
C THR A 58 -21.50 20.16 2.85
N GLU A 59 -22.06 19.27 3.67
CA GLU A 59 -23.30 19.51 4.40
C GLU A 59 -23.20 20.65 5.42
N LEU A 60 -22.06 20.77 6.11
CA LEU A 60 -21.78 21.87 7.04
C LEU A 60 -21.67 23.22 6.31
N TYR A 61 -20.91 23.28 5.21
CA TYR A 61 -20.79 24.51 4.42
C TYR A 61 -22.12 24.97 3.81
N LYS A 62 -23.01 24.04 3.42
CA LYS A 62 -24.35 24.36 2.94
C LYS A 62 -25.30 24.92 4.01
N ARG A 63 -25.05 24.63 5.29
CA ARG A 63 -25.88 25.11 6.42
C ARG A 63 -25.43 26.45 6.99
N LEU A 64 -24.25 26.93 6.60
CA LEU A 64 -23.71 28.23 6.99
C LEU A 64 -23.90 29.33 5.93
N ALA A 65 -24.56 29.03 4.80
CA ALA A 65 -24.86 29.97 3.72
C ALA A 65 -26.35 30.34 3.71
#